data_AF-A0A9E2PV60-F1
#
_entry.id   AF-A0A9E2PV60-F1
#
_cell.length_a   1.000
_cell.length_b   1.000
_cell.length_c   1.000
_cell.angle_alpha   90.00
_cell.angle_beta   90.00
_cell.angle_gamma   90.00
#
_symmetry.space_group_name_H-M   'P 1'
#
loop_
_entity.id
_entity.type
_entity.pdbx_description
1 polymer ?
#
loop_
_entity_poly.entity_id
_entity_poly.type
_entity_poly.pdbx_seq_one_letter_code
_entity_poly.pdbx_strand_id
1 'polypeptide(L)'
;MSEQEKIKRPSLKELLASGDLISPEELAAALKVARVTAYQWVRRGVIPYLKLEGVVRFDPQEIRVWLEVKKQEAEAKRRAAREQAGAAI
;
A
#
# COMPACT_ATOMS: atom_id res chain seq x y z
N MET A 1 7.13 3.12 36.97
CA MET A 1 7.17 2.14 35.88
C MET A 1 6.81 2.90 34.61
N SER A 2 7.81 3.61 34.08
CA SER A 2 8.56 3.23 32.87
C SER A 2 7.71 3.56 31.64
N GLU A 3 7.77 4.82 31.21
CA GLU A 3 8.77 5.29 30.24
C GLU A 3 8.40 4.80 28.85
N GLN A 4 7.57 5.62 28.19
CA GLN A 4 7.43 5.74 26.75
C GLN A 4 8.03 4.57 25.95
N GLU A 5 7.22 3.53 25.77
CA GLU A 5 7.44 2.56 24.72
C GLU A 5 7.39 3.35 23.40
N LYS A 6 8.58 3.70 22.89
CA LYS A 6 8.77 4.44 21.64
C LYS A 6 7.85 3.83 20.60
N ILE A 7 6.88 4.60 20.09
CA ILE A 7 6.10 4.25 18.92
C ILE A 7 7.06 4.21 17.73
N LYS A 8 7.81 3.11 17.61
CA LYS A 8 8.70 2.85 16.51
C LYS A 8 7.77 2.51 15.36
N ARG A 9 7.41 3.51 14.56
CA ARG A 9 6.59 3.29 13.35
C ARG A 9 7.36 2.31 12.47
N PRO A 10 6.89 1.06 12.32
CA PRO A 10 7.61 0.07 11.54
C PRO A 10 7.68 0.54 10.09
N SER A 11 8.82 0.30 9.44
CA SER A 11 8.98 0.59 8.03
C SER A 11 8.05 -0.29 7.19
N LEU A 12 7.77 0.14 5.95
CA LEU A 12 6.99 -0.66 5.01
C LEU A 12 7.52 -2.08 4.88
N LYS A 13 8.84 -2.24 4.84
CA LYS A 13 9.48 -3.56 4.74
C LYS A 13 9.20 -4.43 5.96
N GLU A 14 9.21 -3.85 7.16
CA GLU A 14 8.92 -4.57 8.41
C GLU A 14 7.45 -5.02 8.46
N LEU A 15 6.52 -4.12 8.11
CA LEU A 15 5.08 -4.45 8.06
C LEU A 15 4.74 -5.51 7.02
N LEU A 16 5.39 -5.46 5.85
CA LEU A 16 5.15 -6.46 4.82
C LEU A 16 5.83 -7.81 5.14
N ALA A 17 6.78 -7.83 6.08
CA ALA A 17 7.50 -9.04 6.50
C ALA A 17 6.89 -9.70 7.74
N SER A 18 6.11 -8.96 8.54
CA SER A 18 5.34 -9.53 9.65
C SER A 18 4.21 -10.42 9.14
N GLY A 19 3.84 -11.41 9.94
CA GLY A 19 2.64 -12.23 9.70
C GLY A 19 1.34 -11.59 10.19
N ASP A 20 1.43 -10.44 10.87
CA ASP A 20 0.30 -9.76 11.50
C ASP A 20 -0.45 -8.84 10.52
N LEU A 21 -1.75 -8.68 10.76
CA LEU A 21 -2.61 -7.79 9.96
C LEU A 21 -2.28 -6.31 10.22
N ILE A 22 -2.13 -5.56 9.13
CA ILE A 22 -1.76 -4.14 9.16
C ILE A 22 -3.02 -3.28 9.32
N SER A 23 -2.96 -2.24 10.15
CA SER A 23 -4.02 -1.23 10.26
C SER A 23 -3.97 -0.17 9.14
N PRO A 24 -5.07 0.54 8.86
CA PRO A 24 -5.07 1.67 7.93
C PRO A 24 -4.06 2.76 8.27
N GLU A 25 -3.80 3.00 9.55
CA GLU A 25 -2.85 4.00 10.03
C GLU A 25 -1.41 3.59 9.74
N GLU A 26 -1.05 2.34 10.03
CA GLU A 26 0.27 1.77 9.76
C GLU A 26 0.56 1.74 8.26
N LEU A 27 -0.40 1.26 7.46
CA LEU A 27 -0.24 1.20 6.01
C LEU A 27 -0.08 2.60 5.41
N ALA A 28 -0.91 3.56 5.83
CA ALA A 28 -0.82 4.93 5.35
C ALA A 28 0.52 5.59 5.70
N ALA A 29 0.99 5.39 6.93
CA ALA A 29 2.30 5.89 7.38
C ALA A 29 3.44 5.26 6.57
N ALA A 30 3.38 3.95 6.34
CA ALA A 30 4.40 3.20 5.60
C ALA A 30 4.46 3.60 4.12
N LEU A 31 3.31 3.82 3.48
CA LEU A 31 3.21 4.31 2.10
C LEU A 31 3.38 5.82 1.97
N LYS A 32 3.55 6.55 3.08
CA LYS A 32 3.63 8.02 3.13
C LYS A 32 2.45 8.71 2.45
N VAL A 33 1.25 8.21 2.68
CA VAL A 33 -0.01 8.81 2.21
C VAL A 33 -0.88 9.24 3.38
N ALA A 34 -1.83 10.13 3.13
CA ALA A 34 -2.81 10.49 4.15
C ALA A 34 -3.71 9.28 4.48
N ARG A 35 -4.09 9.13 5.75
CA ARG A 35 -5.02 8.08 6.22
C ARG A 35 -6.33 8.06 5.40
N VAL A 36 -6.85 9.24 5.06
CA VAL A 36 -8.05 9.37 4.22
C VAL A 36 -7.87 8.74 2.84
N THR A 37 -6.66 8.81 2.27
CA THR A 37 -6.34 8.22 0.97
C THR A 37 -6.39 6.69 1.04
N ALA A 38 -5.86 6.08 2.10
CA ALA A 38 -5.97 4.64 2.31
C ALA A 38 -7.43 4.18 2.42
N TYR A 39 -8.27 4.91 3.18
CA TYR A 39 -9.71 4.63 3.23
C TYR A 39 -10.42 4.84 1.89
N GLN A 40 -10.03 5.85 1.12
CA GLN A 40 -10.57 6.05 -0.22
C GLN A 40 -10.23 4.90 -1.16
N TRP A 41 -9.02 4.33 -1.06
CA TRP A 41 -8.66 3.15 -1.84
C TRP A 41 -9.51 1.94 -1.47
N VAL A 42 -9.74 1.71 -0.19
CA VAL A 42 -10.64 0.65 0.30
C VAL A 42 -12.05 0.87 -0.21
N ARG A 43 -12.59 2.07 -0.07
CA ARG A 43 -13.94 2.42 -0.56
C ARG A 43 -14.09 2.24 -2.07
N ARG A 44 -13.03 2.52 -2.84
CA ARG A 44 -13.00 2.34 -4.29
C ARG A 44 -12.72 0.90 -4.71
N GLY A 45 -12.38 0.01 -3.78
CA GLY A 45 -12.02 -1.38 -4.07
C GLY A 45 -10.72 -1.55 -4.86
N VAL A 46 -9.79 -0.58 -4.78
CA VAL A 46 -8.55 -0.60 -5.58
C VAL A 46 -7.35 -1.21 -4.85
N ILE A 47 -7.47 -1.44 -3.56
CA ILE A 47 -6.46 -2.07 -2.69
C ILE A 47 -7.09 -3.29 -2.01
N PRO A 48 -6.41 -4.44 -1.92
CA PRO A 48 -6.93 -5.59 -1.18
C PRO A 48 -7.08 -5.23 0.29
N TYR A 49 -8.13 -5.72 0.94
CA TYR A 49 -8.41 -5.47 2.35
C TYR A 49 -9.32 -6.54 2.94
N LEU A 50 -9.26 -6.68 4.26
CA LEU A 50 -10.15 -7.49 5.07
C LEU A 50 -11.09 -6.57 5.85
N LYS A 51 -12.38 -6.89 5.86
CA LYS A 51 -13.38 -6.18 6.69
C LYS A 51 -13.87 -7.12 7.78
N LEU A 52 -13.53 -6.80 9.02
CA LEU A 52 -13.89 -7.56 10.21
C LEU A 52 -14.84 -6.72 11.06
N GLU A 53 -16.15 -6.97 10.96
CA GLU A 53 -17.18 -6.30 11.79
C GLU A 53 -17.06 -4.76 11.82
N GLY A 54 -16.70 -4.15 10.69
CA GLY A 54 -16.54 -2.68 10.55
C GLY A 54 -15.11 -2.17 10.69
N VAL A 55 -14.15 -3.02 11.07
CA VAL A 55 -12.72 -2.70 11.09
C VAL A 55 -12.07 -3.12 9.78
N VAL A 56 -11.29 -2.23 9.20
CA VAL A 56 -10.49 -2.52 7.99
C VAL A 56 -9.10 -2.98 8.41
N ARG A 57 -8.63 -4.07 7.84
CA ARG A 57 -7.28 -4.62 8.01
C ARG A 57 -6.68 -4.97 6.66
N PHE A 58 -5.37 -5.07 6.60
CA PHE A 58 -4.65 -5.42 5.39
C PHE A 58 -3.73 -6.60 5.65
N ASP A 59 -3.80 -7.58 4.76
CA ASP A 59 -2.85 -8.68 4.76
C ASP A 59 -1.50 -8.22 4.16
N PRO A 60 -0.37 -8.41 4.86
CA PRO A 60 0.96 -8.05 4.38
C PRO A 60 1.33 -8.62 2.99
N GLN A 61 0.94 -9.86 2.70
CA GLN A 61 1.28 -10.52 1.45
C GLN A 61 0.42 -9.99 0.29
N GLU A 62 -0.88 -9.81 0.52
CA GLU A 62 -1.77 -9.22 -0.48
C GLU A 62 -1.32 -7.80 -0.86
N ILE A 63 -0.91 -7.00 0.12
CA ILE A 63 -0.39 -5.64 -0.14
C ILE A 63 0.92 -5.68 -0.91
N ARG A 64 1.82 -6.62 -0.60
CA ARG A 64 3.07 -6.80 -1.34
C ARG A 64 2.80 -7.13 -2.82
N VAL A 65 1.92 -8.10 -3.07
CA VAL A 65 1.54 -8.49 -4.43
C VAL A 65 0.89 -7.32 -5.16
N TRP A 66 -0.01 -6.59 -4.50
CA TRP A 66 -0.65 -5.41 -5.06
C TRP A 66 0.35 -4.32 -5.47
N LEU A 67 1.35 -4.03 -4.64
CA LEU A 67 2.40 -3.05 -4.96
C LEU A 67 3.20 -3.45 -6.21
N GLU A 68 3.54 -4.73 -6.34
CA GLU A 68 4.25 -5.25 -7.52
C GLU A 68 3.40 -5.10 -8.79
N VAL A 69 2.10 -5.42 -8.73
CA VAL A 69 1.18 -5.20 -9.85
C VAL A 69 1.13 -3.72 -10.23
N LYS A 70 1.01 -2.80 -9.27
CA LYS A 70 0.99 -1.35 -9.52
C LYS A 70 2.28 -0.86 -10.17
N LYS A 71 3.42 -1.42 -9.79
CA LYS A 71 4.71 -1.12 -10.40
C LYS A 71 4.74 -1.56 -11.86
N GLN A 72 4.31 -2.79 -12.16
CA GLN A 72 4.25 -3.32 -13.53
C GLN A 72 3.30 -2.53 -14.42
N GLU A 73 2.12 -2.17 -13.93
CA GLU A 73 1.18 -1.30 -14.65
C GLU A 73 1.80 0.06 -15.00
N ALA A 74 2.55 0.65 -14.07
CA ALA A 74 3.23 1.92 -14.30
C ALA A 74 4.37 1.79 -15.32
N GLU A 75 5.12 0.68 -15.30
CA GLU A 75 6.16 0.37 -16.28
C GLU A 75 5.59 0.18 -17.68
N ALA A 76 4.52 -0.62 -17.81
CA ALA A 76 3.83 -0.86 -19.06
C ALA A 76 3.30 0.45 -19.68
N LYS A 77 2.68 1.32 -18.86
CA LYS A 77 2.21 2.64 -19.30
C LYS A 77 3.36 3.52 -19.80
N ARG A 78 4.49 3.55 -19.09
CA ARG A 78 5.68 4.32 -19.51
C ARG A 78 6.24 3.81 -20.83
N ARG A 79 6.26 2.49 -21.04
CA ARG A 79 6.72 1.88 -22.28
C ARG A 79 5.81 2.24 -23.45
N ALA A 80 4.50 2.06 -23.30
CA ALA A 80 3.53 2.40 -24.34
C ALA A 80 3.61 3.88 -24.73
N ALA A 81 3.76 4.79 -23.76
CA ALA A 81 3.92 6.22 -24.04
C ALA A 81 5.20 6.53 -24.85
N ARG A 82 6.30 5.81 -24.60
CA ARG A 82 7.56 5.97 -25.35
C ARG A 82 7.46 5.44 -26.78
N GLU A 83 6.82 4.30 -26.98
CA GLU A 83 6.57 3.71 -28.31
C GLU A 83 5.68 4.63 -29.15
N GLN A 84 4.62 5.21 -28.55
CA GLN A 84 3.74 6.18 -29.20
C GLN A 84 4.47 7.48 -29.57
N ALA A 85 5.37 7.98 -28.72
CA ALA A 85 6.14 9.18 -29.00
C ALA A 85 7.25 8.96 -30.04
N GLY A 86 7.83 7.76 -30.11
CA GLY A 86 8.85 7.39 -31.10
C GLY A 86 8.30 7.11 -32.50
N ALA A 87 7.03 6.72 -32.64
CA ALA A 87 6.38 6.47 -33.93
C ALA A 87 5.89 7.74 -34.66
N ALA A 88 6.05 8.92 -34.04
CA ALA A 88 5.62 10.21 -34.58
C ALA A 88 6.78 11.06 -35.17
N ILE A 89 7.95 10.45 -35.40
CA ILE A 89 9.17 11.09 -35.93
C ILE A 89 9.60 10.41 -37.23
#